data_AF-A0A942RRJ1-F1
#
_entry.id   AF-A0A942RRJ1-F1
#
_cell.length_a   1.000
_cell.length_b   1.000
_cell.length_c   1.000
_cell.angle_alpha   90.00
_cell.angle_beta   90.00
_cell.angle_gamma   90.00
#
_symmetry.space_group_name_H-M   'P 1'
#
loop_
_entity.id
_entity.type
_entity.pdbx_description
1 polymer ?
#
loop_
_entity_poly.entity_id
_entity_poly.type
_entity_poly.pdbx_seq_one_letter_code
_entity_poly.pdbx_strand_id
1 'polypeptide(L)'
;MGMFGNKEEKKQAKAEKFMEKYKLHEIDSNDYEMVEEISRDMAGLGLMKAGLALSFAKGEEQAKLGYLSALVKQNWIIIRKLDEISKKLNK
;
A
#
# COMPACT_ATOMS: atom_id res chain seq x y z
N MET A 1 -11.31 -6.03 34.41
CA MET A 1 -11.79 -6.22 33.02
C MET A 1 -11.48 -4.97 32.20
N GLY A 2 -10.34 -4.85 31.52
CA GLY A 2 -10.05 -3.55 30.86
C GLY A 2 -8.86 -3.43 29.91
N MET A 3 -8.32 -4.52 29.36
CA MET A 3 -7.15 -4.40 28.46
C MET A 3 -7.24 -5.16 27.13
N PHE A 4 -8.32 -5.89 26.88
CA PHE A 4 -8.44 -6.75 25.69
C PHE A 4 -9.57 -6.40 24.71
N GLY A 5 -10.48 -5.47 25.07
CA GLY A 5 -11.62 -5.11 24.22
C GLY A 5 -11.32 -4.17 23.04
N ASN A 6 -10.08 -3.71 22.85
CA ASN A 6 -9.78 -2.56 21.98
C ASN A 6 -8.76 -2.90 20.87
N LYS A 7 -8.62 -4.18 20.49
CA LYS A 7 -7.70 -4.60 19.41
C LYS A 7 -8.37 -4.58 18.03
N GLU A 8 -9.63 -4.98 17.94
CA GLU A 8 -10.37 -5.00 16.68
C GLU A 8 -10.79 -3.60 16.24
N GLU A 9 -11.33 -2.78 17.14
CA GLU A 9 -11.63 -1.37 16.84
C GLU A 9 -10.38 -0.59 16.39
N LYS A 10 -9.22 -0.85 17.01
CA LYS A 10 -7.94 -0.25 16.58
C LYS A 10 -7.48 -0.75 15.21
N LYS A 11 -7.78 -1.99 14.84
CA LYS A 11 -7.47 -2.52 13.50
C LYS A 11 -8.38 -1.87 12.47
N GLN A 12 -9.69 -1.79 12.71
CA GLN A 12 -10.64 -1.12 11.83
C GLN A 12 -10.30 0.37 11.63
N ALA A 13 -10.01 1.10 12.70
CA ALA A 13 -9.65 2.52 12.59
C ALA A 13 -8.33 2.76 11.83
N LYS A 14 -7.36 1.83 11.91
CA LYS A 14 -6.15 1.88 11.09
C LYS A 14 -6.45 1.59 9.64
N ALA A 15 -7.35 0.64 9.39
CA ALA A 15 -7.76 0.27 8.05
C ALA A 15 -8.47 1.42 7.34
N GLU A 16 -9.41 2.10 8.00
CA GLU A 16 -10.12 3.26 7.47
C GLU A 16 -9.16 4.41 7.12
N LYS A 17 -8.24 4.77 8.02
CA LYS A 17 -7.24 5.83 7.77
C LYS A 17 -6.33 5.51 6.60
N PHE A 18 -6.00 4.23 6.45
CA PHE A 18 -5.15 3.76 5.38
C PHE A 18 -5.88 3.78 4.04
N MET A 19 -7.12 3.29 4.01
CA MET A 19 -8.02 3.41 2.87
C MET A 19 -8.19 4.86 2.43
N GLU A 20 -8.39 5.78 3.37
CA GLU A 20 -8.49 7.23 3.11
C GLU A 20 -7.20 7.79 2.49
N LYS A 21 -6.03 7.47 3.06
CA LYS A 21 -4.72 7.93 2.58
C LYS A 21 -4.46 7.54 1.12
N TYR A 22 -4.89 6.34 0.73
CA TYR A 22 -4.69 5.82 -0.63
C TYR A 22 -5.91 6.01 -1.54
N LYS A 23 -6.98 6.68 -1.06
CA LYS A 23 -8.25 6.90 -1.77
C LYS A 23 -8.90 5.60 -2.24
N LEU A 24 -8.79 4.57 -1.42
CA LEU A 24 -9.30 3.23 -1.64
C LEU A 24 -10.60 3.10 -0.85
N HIS A 25 -11.65 3.76 -1.33
CA HIS A 25 -12.96 3.68 -0.67
C HIS A 25 -13.64 2.37 -1.11
N GLU A 26 -14.05 1.54 -0.15
CA GLU A 26 -14.84 0.29 -0.35
C GLU A 26 -14.03 -0.93 -0.82
N ILE A 27 -12.80 -1.10 -0.34
CA ILE A 27 -12.07 -2.36 -0.50
C ILE A 27 -12.59 -3.38 0.54
N ASP A 28 -12.84 -4.63 0.10
CA ASP A 28 -13.22 -5.74 0.99
C ASP A 28 -12.14 -6.00 2.08
N SER A 29 -12.53 -6.59 3.20
CA SER A 29 -11.61 -6.91 4.29
C SER A 29 -10.43 -7.80 3.87
N ASN A 30 -10.61 -8.70 2.89
CA ASN A 30 -9.51 -9.54 2.40
C ASN A 30 -8.51 -8.75 1.55
N ASP A 31 -9.04 -7.87 0.70
CA ASP A 31 -8.22 -7.01 -0.14
C ASP A 31 -7.46 -5.99 0.72
N TYR A 32 -8.04 -5.52 1.83
CA TYR A 32 -7.37 -4.61 2.76
C TYR A 32 -6.04 -5.16 3.30
N GLU A 33 -5.99 -6.44 3.69
CA GLU A 33 -4.76 -7.06 4.23
C GLU A 33 -3.65 -7.09 3.17
N MET A 34 -4.00 -7.47 1.94
CA MET A 34 -3.07 -7.44 0.81
C MET A 34 -2.59 -6.01 0.52
N VAL A 35 -3.50 -5.04 0.60
CA VAL A 35 -3.21 -3.63 0.34
C VAL A 35 -2.27 -3.06 1.42
N GLU A 36 -2.50 -3.42 2.69
CA GLU A 36 -1.64 -3.08 3.81
C GLU A 36 -0.24 -3.68 3.67
N GLU A 37 -0.14 -4.95 3.29
CA GLU A 37 1.12 -5.66 3.03
C GLU A 37 1.93 -4.98 1.93
N ILE A 38 1.32 -4.73 0.76
CA ILE A 38 1.98 -4.05 -0.35
C ILE A 38 2.49 -2.66 0.07
N SER A 39 1.74 -1.93 0.90
CA SER A 39 2.18 -0.61 1.36
C SER A 39 3.34 -0.68 2.35
N ARG A 40 3.41 -1.71 3.19
CA ARG A 40 4.57 -1.98 4.05
C ARG A 40 5.79 -2.32 3.21
N ASP A 41 5.64 -3.15 2.18
CA ASP A 41 6.70 -3.48 1.25
C ASP A 41 7.19 -2.26 0.48
N MET A 42 6.29 -1.37 0.05
CA MET A 42 6.66 -0.09 -0.55
C MET A 42 7.44 0.81 0.41
N ALA A 43 7.06 0.86 1.69
CA ALA A 43 7.81 1.60 2.69
C ALA A 43 9.21 0.99 2.90
N GLY A 44 9.31 -0.33 2.95
CA GLY A 44 10.58 -1.07 3.00
C GLY A 44 11.47 -0.78 1.79
N LEU A 45 10.91 -0.81 0.58
CA LEU A 45 11.59 -0.43 -0.66
C LEU A 45 12.05 1.03 -0.63
N GLY A 46 11.26 1.95 -0.07
CA GLY A 46 11.63 3.35 0.13
C GLY A 46 12.82 3.53 1.07
N LEU A 47 12.82 2.80 2.19
CA LEU A 47 13.94 2.78 3.14
C LEU A 47 15.21 2.18 2.51
N MET A 48 15.07 1.08 1.76
CA MET A 48 16.19 0.46 1.04
C MET A 48 16.76 1.40 -0.03
N LYS A 49 15.90 2.08 -0.78
CA LYS A 49 16.31 3.09 -1.77
C LYS A 49 17.05 4.26 -1.10
N ALA A 50 16.58 4.74 0.04
CA ALA A 50 17.27 5.77 0.81
C ALA A 50 18.63 5.28 1.34
N GLY A 51 18.70 4.06 1.87
CA GLY A 51 19.95 3.44 2.32
C GLY A 51 20.97 3.31 1.20
N LEU A 52 20.57 2.86 0.01
CA LEU A 52 21.45 2.73 -1.16
C LEU A 52 21.87 4.08 -1.76
N ALA A 53 21.01 5.10 -1.68
CA ALA A 53 21.37 6.47 -2.02
C ALA A 53 22.46 7.01 -1.08
N LEU A 54 22.37 6.71 0.21
CA LEU A 54 23.35 7.11 1.22
C LEU A 54 24.64 6.27 1.16
N SER A 55 24.57 5.02 0.71
CA SER A 55 25.74 4.13 0.61
C SER A 55 26.54 4.29 -0.69
N PHE A 56 26.23 5.29 -1.54
CA PHE A 56 26.80 5.45 -2.87
C PHE A 56 26.74 4.16 -3.73
N ALA A 57 25.65 3.38 -3.59
CA ALA A 57 25.47 2.15 -4.36
C ALA A 57 25.50 2.44 -5.88
N LYS A 58 25.92 1.44 -6.68
CA LYS A 58 26.02 1.57 -8.14
C LYS A 58 24.67 2.03 -8.72
N GLY A 59 24.71 2.98 -9.66
CA GLY A 59 23.51 3.55 -10.28
C GLY A 59 22.56 2.50 -10.88
N GLU A 60 23.08 1.34 -11.29
CA GLU A 60 22.28 0.19 -11.76
C GLU A 60 21.34 -0.37 -10.68
N GLU A 61 21.79 -0.54 -9.45
CA GLU A 61 20.97 -1.06 -8.34
C GLU A 61 19.90 -0.05 -7.93
N GLN A 62 20.26 1.23 -7.91
CA GLN A 62 19.29 2.31 -7.67
C GLN A 62 18.23 2.39 -8.77
N ALA A 63 18.61 2.17 -10.03
CA ALA A 63 17.69 2.13 -11.16
C ALA A 63 16.72 0.93 -11.09
N LYS A 64 17.21 -0.27 -10.77
CA LYS A 64 16.38 -1.47 -10.59
C LYS A 64 15.32 -1.27 -9.52
N LEU A 65 15.69 -0.73 -8.36
CA LEU A 65 14.75 -0.43 -7.29
C LEU A 65 13.77 0.69 -7.66
N GLY A 66 14.24 1.71 -8.40
CA GLY A 66 13.38 2.74 -8.96
C GLY A 66 12.30 2.16 -9.87
N TYR A 67 12.66 1.23 -10.74
CA TYR A 67 11.74 0.55 -11.65
C TYR A 67 10.72 -0.32 -10.90
N LEU A 68 11.18 -1.13 -9.94
CA LEU A 68 10.28 -1.92 -9.09
C LEU A 68 9.28 -1.04 -8.33
N SER A 69 9.75 0.08 -7.77
CA SER A 69 8.87 1.05 -7.10
C SER A 69 7.83 1.66 -8.05
N ALA A 70 8.20 1.92 -9.31
CA ALA A 70 7.27 2.42 -10.33
C ALA A 70 6.21 1.38 -10.70
N LEU A 71 6.59 0.10 -10.85
CA LEU A 71 5.65 -0.99 -11.13
C LEU A 71 4.62 -1.17 -10.01
N VAL A 72 5.05 -1.16 -8.76
CA VAL A 72 4.10 -1.28 -7.64
C VAL A 72 3.11 -0.12 -7.63
N LYS A 73 3.58 1.11 -7.88
CA LYS A 73 2.68 2.29 -8.02
C LYS A 73 1.73 2.16 -9.20
N GLN A 74 2.17 1.59 -10.32
CA GLN A 74 1.31 1.35 -11.48
C GLN A 74 0.22 0.34 -11.12
N ASN A 75 0.56 -0.75 -10.43
CA ASN A 75 -0.41 -1.76 -9.98
C ASN A 75 -1.48 -1.15 -9.07
N TRP A 76 -1.10 -0.24 -8.17
CA TRP A 76 -2.05 0.53 -7.36
C TRP A 76 -3.05 1.33 -8.19
N ILE A 77 -2.57 2.01 -9.23
CA ILE A 77 -3.42 2.79 -10.12
C ILE A 77 -4.38 1.87 -10.88
N ILE A 78 -3.93 0.69 -11.32
CA ILE A 78 -4.76 -0.31 -12.00
C ILE A 78 -5.87 -0.80 -11.09
N ILE A 79 -5.54 -1.21 -9.86
CA ILE A 79 -6.54 -1.69 -8.87
C ILE A 79 -7.63 -0.64 -8.68
N ARG A 80 -7.24 0.63 -8.45
CA ARG A 80 -8.21 1.74 -8.31
C ARG A 80 -9.07 1.94 -9.56
N LYS A 81 -8.51 1.78 -10.76
CA LYS A 81 -9.26 1.91 -12.01
C LYS A 81 -10.23 0.77 -12.26
N LEU A 82 -9.84 -0.46 -11.89
CA LEU A 82 -10.73 -1.61 -11.94
C LEU A 82 -11.91 -1.45 -10.97
N ASP A 83 -11.66 -0.94 -9.77
CA ASP A 83 -12.71 -0.61 -8.79
C ASP A 83 -13.68 0.46 -9.33
N GLU A 84 -13.15 1.56 -9.87
CA GLU A 84 -13.97 2.62 -10.50
C GLU A 84 -14.85 2.08 -11.65
N ILE A 85 -14.34 1.13 -12.45
CA ILE A 85 -15.08 0.49 -13.55
C ILE A 85 -16.17 -0.43 -12.99
N SER A 86 -15.84 -1.28 -12.03
CA SER A 86 -16.78 -2.21 -11.38
C SER A 86 -18.00 -1.48 -10.82
N LYS A 87 -17.78 -0.37 -10.10
CA LYS A 87 -18.85 0.47 -9.52
C LYS A 87 -19.74 1.15 -10.57
N LYS A 88 -19.23 1.41 -11.77
CA LYS A 88 -20.03 1.95 -12.89
C LYS A 88 -20.85 0.88 -13.60
N LEU A 89 -20.36 -0.36 -13.62
CA LEU A 89 -21.05 -1.51 -14.24
C LEU A 89 -22.11 -2.13 -13.35
N ASN A 90 -21.95 -2.04 -12.02
CA ASN A 90 -22.93 -2.52 -11.04
C ASN A 90 -24.07 -1.49 -10.76
N LYS A 91 -24.30 -0.55 -11.67
CA LYS A 91 -25.46 0.36 -11.70
C LYS A 91 -26.42 -0.05 -12.81
#